data_AF-A0A9D6G6J6-F1
#
_entry.id   AF-A0A9D6G6J6-F1
#
_cell.length_a   1.000
_cell.length_b   1.000
_cell.length_c   1.000
_cell.angle_alpha   90.00
_cell.angle_beta   90.00
_cell.angle_gamma   90.00
#
_symmetry.space_group_name_H-M   'P 1'
#
loop_
_entity.id
_entity.type
_entity.pdbx_description
1 polymer ?
#
loop_
_entity_poly.entity_id
_entity_poly.type
_entity_poly.pdbx_seq_one_letter_code
_entity_poly.pdbx_strand_id
1 'polypeptide(L)'
;AQGGTALADFAASGGYELLTSIDGGEGFWVIAREATSLALPGGSAIGAAGQTLARGRNLVSIGETATHRQFCDARTGTVTTLWAWDAAANAWYFYAPGLDASGGLASFIASRGYLDFSAGNKALGPGIGFWVNVP
;
A
#
# COMPACT_ATOMS: atom_id res chain seq x y z
N ALA A 1 -20.90 13.48 19.75
CA ALA A 1 -19.86 12.48 20.05
C ALA A 1 -20.56 11.19 20.46
N GLN A 2 -20.62 10.18 19.59
CA GLN A 2 -20.96 8.83 20.06
C GLN A 2 -19.70 8.30 20.76
N GLY A 3 -19.80 8.10 22.08
CA GLY A 3 -18.65 7.89 22.97
C GLY A 3 -17.87 6.61 22.70
N GLY A 4 -16.59 6.60 23.05
CA GLY A 4 -15.64 5.53 22.74
C GLY A 4 -16.03 4.11 23.18
N THR A 5 -17.00 3.96 24.09
CA THR A 5 -17.58 2.65 24.46
C THR A 5 -18.36 2.02 23.32
N ALA A 6 -19.14 2.80 22.56
CA ALA A 6 -19.93 2.28 21.43
C ALA A 6 -19.04 1.77 20.27
N LEU A 7 -17.86 2.38 20.08
CA LEU A 7 -16.90 1.96 19.07
C LEU A 7 -16.18 0.66 19.47
N ALA A 8 -15.80 0.54 20.74
CA ALA A 8 -15.20 -0.68 21.26
C ALA A 8 -16.17 -1.86 21.21
N ASP A 9 -17.43 -1.64 21.59
CA ASP A 9 -18.49 -2.66 21.53
C ASP A 9 -18.75 -3.12 20.09
N PHE A 10 -18.78 -2.17 19.14
CA PHE A 10 -18.91 -2.48 17.72
C PHE A 10 -17.74 -3.34 17.22
N ALA A 11 -16.50 -2.94 17.50
CA ALA A 11 -15.30 -3.68 17.09
C ALA A 11 -15.33 -5.10 17.66
N ALA A 12 -15.58 -5.25 18.97
CA ALA A 12 -15.67 -6.54 19.64
C ALA A 12 -16.78 -7.44 19.05
N SER A 13 -17.97 -6.89 18.79
CA SER A 13 -19.09 -7.66 18.22
C SER A 13 -18.83 -8.15 16.78
N GLY A 14 -18.00 -7.43 16.02
CA GLY A 14 -17.62 -7.77 14.65
C GLY A 14 -16.34 -8.59 14.54
N GLY A 15 -15.66 -8.88 15.65
CA GLY A 15 -14.35 -9.55 15.65
C GLY A 15 -13.22 -8.66 15.11
N TYR A 16 -13.37 -7.34 15.20
CA TYR A 16 -12.38 -6.35 14.81
C TYR A 16 -11.61 -5.85 16.02
N GLU A 17 -10.37 -5.44 15.81
CA GLU A 17 -9.60 -4.68 16.79
C GLU A 17 -9.78 -3.18 16.58
N LEU A 18 -9.70 -2.41 17.66
CA LEU A 18 -9.70 -0.96 17.58
C LEU A 18 -8.32 -0.48 17.11
N LEU A 19 -8.28 0.25 15.99
CA LEU A 19 -7.07 0.93 15.54
C LEU A 19 -6.74 2.07 16.51
N THR A 20 -5.73 1.87 17.36
CA THR A 20 -5.32 2.83 18.40
C THR A 20 -4.01 3.53 18.09
N SER A 21 -3.11 2.87 17.38
CA SER A 21 -1.85 3.40 16.87
C SER A 21 -1.66 3.03 15.40
N ILE A 22 -0.89 3.85 14.69
CA ILE A 22 -0.34 3.55 13.37
C ILE A 22 1.14 3.88 13.48
N ASP A 23 2.00 2.88 13.33
CA ASP A 23 3.44 3.06 13.40
C ASP A 23 4.03 3.49 12.06
N GLY A 24 5.24 4.06 12.11
CA GLY A 24 5.99 4.42 10.91
C GLY A 24 6.20 3.20 10.01
N GLY A 25 5.83 3.34 8.74
CA GLY A 25 5.95 2.27 7.74
C GLY A 25 4.70 1.42 7.57
N GLU A 26 3.77 1.45 8.53
CA GLU A 26 2.47 0.82 8.35
C GLU A 26 1.65 1.58 7.30
N GLY A 27 0.89 0.82 6.52
CA GLY A 27 -0.15 1.38 5.67
C GLY A 27 -1.52 1.03 6.26
N PHE A 28 -2.48 1.92 6.06
CA PHE A 28 -3.87 1.69 6.37
C PHE A 28 -4.73 2.20 5.22
N TRP A 29 -5.96 1.70 5.16
CA TRP A 29 -6.96 2.18 4.22
C TRP A 29 -8.13 2.74 5.00
N VAL A 30 -8.65 3.86 4.52
CA VAL A 30 -9.84 4.49 5.07
C VAL A 30 -10.97 4.32 4.06
N ILE A 31 -12.08 3.74 4.52
CA ILE A 31 -13.33 3.75 3.78
C ILE A 31 -14.12 4.96 4.25
N ALA A 32 -14.25 5.95 3.37
CA ALA A 32 -15.04 7.16 3.64
C ALA A 32 -16.30 7.16 2.76
N ARG A 33 -17.43 7.60 3.33
CA ARG A 33 -18.71 7.72 2.60
C ARG A 33 -18.77 8.96 1.69
N GLU A 34 -17.97 9.97 2.02
CA GLU A 34 -17.87 11.24 1.32
C GLU A 34 -16.39 11.65 1.27
N ALA A 35 -16.06 12.57 0.35
CA ALA A 35 -14.71 13.11 0.24
C ALA A 35 -14.26 13.69 1.59
N THR A 36 -13.17 13.15 2.13
CA THR A 36 -12.68 13.47 3.48
C THR A 36 -11.19 13.77 3.41
N SER A 37 -10.76 14.78 4.17
CA SER A 37 -9.34 15.02 4.43
C SER A 37 -9.01 14.54 5.84
N LEU A 38 -7.98 13.70 5.95
CA LEU A 38 -7.48 13.22 7.23
C LEU A 38 -6.13 13.88 7.52
N ALA A 39 -6.03 14.54 8.68
CA ALA A 39 -4.74 15.00 9.18
C ALA A 39 -3.99 13.81 9.76
N LEU A 40 -2.88 13.43 9.13
CA LEU A 40 -2.03 12.36 9.65
C LEU A 40 -1.03 12.94 10.66
N PRO A 41 -0.87 12.31 11.84
CA PRO A 41 0.17 12.72 12.76
C PRO A 41 1.55 12.56 12.09
N GLY A 42 2.43 13.52 12.32
CA GLY A 42 3.81 13.43 11.85
C GLY A 42 4.57 12.34 12.61
N GLY A 43 5.56 11.74 11.95
CA GLY A 43 6.43 10.72 12.54
C GLY A 43 7.79 10.69 11.84
N SER A 44 8.67 9.81 12.32
CA SER A 44 9.95 9.58 11.64
C SER A 44 9.71 8.84 10.32
N ALA A 45 10.28 9.36 9.24
CA ALA A 45 10.15 8.75 7.93
C ALA A 45 10.82 7.37 7.88
N ILE A 46 10.09 6.35 7.43
CA ILE A 46 10.64 5.03 7.12
C ILE A 46 10.78 4.92 5.61
N GLY A 47 12.02 4.85 5.13
CA GLY A 47 12.33 4.66 3.70
C GLY A 47 12.04 3.24 3.21
N ALA A 48 12.18 3.03 1.91
CA ALA A 48 11.92 1.75 1.25
C ALA A 48 12.76 0.60 1.82
N ALA A 49 14.01 0.84 2.21
CA ALA A 49 14.89 -0.16 2.83
C ALA A 49 14.53 -0.45 4.30
N GLY A 50 14.02 0.56 5.02
CA GLY A 50 13.70 0.48 6.45
C GLY A 50 12.39 -0.24 6.78
N GLN A 51 11.57 -0.57 5.77
CA GLN A 51 10.35 -1.34 5.99
C GLN A 51 10.67 -2.71 6.63
N THR A 52 9.73 -3.26 7.38
CA THR A 52 9.77 -4.67 7.80
C THR A 52 8.57 -5.35 7.16
N LEU A 53 8.82 -6.39 6.36
CA LEU A 53 7.76 -7.12 5.67
C LEU A 53 7.65 -8.52 6.26
N ALA A 54 6.43 -8.91 6.60
CA ALA A 54 6.08 -10.28 6.93
C ALA A 54 5.84 -11.09 5.65
N ARG A 55 5.85 -12.42 5.78
CA ARG A 55 5.39 -13.31 4.72
C ARG A 55 3.93 -13.04 4.37
N GLY A 56 3.60 -13.07 3.08
CA GLY A 56 2.26 -12.81 2.58
C GLY A 56 2.00 -11.34 2.24
N ARG A 57 0.76 -10.88 2.47
CA ARG A 57 0.33 -9.53 2.11
C ARG A 57 0.66 -8.52 3.20
N ASN A 58 1.44 -7.51 2.85
CA ASN A 58 1.77 -6.39 3.70
C ASN A 58 1.12 -5.14 3.12
N LEU A 59 0.49 -4.32 3.95
CA LEU A 59 0.07 -2.98 3.57
C LEU A 59 1.04 -2.00 4.20
N VAL A 60 1.76 -1.25 3.37
CA VAL A 60 2.86 -0.40 3.82
C VAL A 60 2.75 1.00 3.23
N SER A 61 3.44 1.94 3.85
CA SER A 61 3.68 3.28 3.33
C SER A 61 5.15 3.66 3.54
N ILE A 62 5.71 4.52 2.69
CA ILE A 62 7.10 4.98 2.83
C ILE A 62 7.15 6.49 2.99
N GLY A 63 8.11 6.96 3.78
CA GLY A 63 8.35 8.38 4.05
C GLY A 63 9.23 9.09 3.01
N GLU A 64 9.50 8.45 1.88
CA GLU A 64 10.33 8.96 0.79
C GLU A 64 9.64 8.73 -0.56
N THR A 65 9.97 9.53 -1.58
CA THR A 65 9.50 9.28 -2.94
C THR A 65 10.39 8.22 -3.60
N ALA A 66 9.80 7.12 -4.05
CA ALA A 66 10.51 6.04 -4.73
C ALA A 66 9.68 5.47 -5.88
N THR A 67 10.33 4.98 -6.94
CA THR A 67 9.64 4.16 -7.94
C THR A 67 9.36 2.76 -7.38
N HIS A 68 8.41 2.06 -7.98
CA HIS A 68 8.12 0.66 -7.69
C HIS A 68 9.39 -0.22 -7.78
N ARG A 69 10.27 0.05 -8.75
CA ARG A 69 11.53 -0.66 -8.94
C ARG A 69 12.54 -0.32 -7.86
N GLN A 70 12.72 0.96 -7.51
CA GLN A 70 13.58 1.36 -6.38
C GLN A 70 13.17 0.68 -5.07
N PHE A 71 11.87 0.59 -4.81
CA PHE A 71 11.36 -0.12 -3.64
C PHE A 71 11.70 -1.62 -3.67
N CYS A 72 11.52 -2.29 -4.81
CA CYS A 72 11.83 -3.71 -4.95
C CYS A 72 13.34 -3.99 -4.91
N ASP A 73 14.17 -3.13 -5.50
CA ASP A 73 15.63 -3.25 -5.53
C ASP A 73 16.25 -3.05 -4.14
N ALA A 74 15.64 -2.23 -3.29
CA ALA A 74 16.03 -2.11 -1.88
C ALA A 74 15.78 -3.42 -1.07
N ARG A 75 15.10 -4.41 -1.67
CA ARG A 75 14.54 -5.62 -1.03
C ARG A 75 14.67 -6.82 -1.96
N THR A 76 15.81 -6.96 -2.62
CA THR A 76 16.05 -7.93 -3.70
C THR A 76 15.61 -9.35 -3.32
N GLY A 77 14.81 -9.96 -4.20
CA GLY A 77 14.33 -11.34 -4.04
C GLY A 77 13.19 -11.53 -3.04
N THR A 78 12.70 -10.48 -2.38
CA THR A 78 11.64 -10.61 -1.36
C THR A 78 10.25 -10.21 -1.87
N VAL A 79 10.13 -9.46 -2.97
CA VAL A 79 8.84 -8.95 -3.47
C VAL A 79 8.33 -9.77 -4.66
N THR A 80 7.14 -10.34 -4.52
CA THR A 80 6.44 -11.08 -5.59
C THR A 80 5.55 -10.15 -6.42
N THR A 81 4.74 -9.31 -5.76
CA THR A 81 3.89 -8.32 -6.44
C THR A 81 3.73 -7.06 -5.59
N LEU A 82 3.48 -5.94 -6.26
CA LEU A 82 3.20 -4.64 -5.65
C LEU A 82 1.92 -4.07 -6.27
N TRP A 83 1.04 -3.53 -5.42
CA TRP A 83 -0.25 -2.98 -5.83
C TRP A 83 -0.54 -1.65 -5.17
N ALA A 84 -1.01 -0.67 -5.94
CA ALA A 84 -1.50 0.60 -5.42
C ALA A 84 -2.83 0.95 -6.09
N TRP A 85 -3.80 1.42 -5.32
CA TRP A 85 -5.06 1.84 -5.89
C TRP A 85 -4.97 3.25 -6.45
N ASP A 86 -5.65 3.45 -7.57
CA ASP A 86 -5.90 4.77 -8.11
C ASP A 86 -7.41 5.05 -8.13
N ALA A 87 -7.85 5.96 -7.26
CA ALA A 87 -9.26 6.30 -7.15
C ALA A 87 -9.77 7.10 -8.36
N ALA A 88 -8.90 7.88 -9.03
CA ALA A 88 -9.30 8.69 -10.17
C ALA A 88 -9.54 7.82 -11.41
N ALA A 89 -8.67 6.83 -11.63
CA ALA A 89 -8.82 5.85 -12.70
C ALA A 89 -9.71 4.65 -12.30
N ASN A 90 -10.12 4.54 -11.03
CA ASN A 90 -10.87 3.42 -10.47
C ASN A 90 -10.25 2.05 -10.82
N ALA A 91 -8.91 1.98 -10.72
CA ALA A 91 -8.14 0.82 -11.15
C ALA A 91 -6.91 0.62 -10.27
N TRP A 92 -6.38 -0.61 -10.27
CA TRP A 92 -5.16 -0.95 -9.56
C TRP A 92 -3.94 -0.76 -10.45
N TYR A 93 -2.94 -0.04 -9.94
CA TYR A 93 -1.58 -0.18 -10.41
C TYR A 93 -1.01 -1.54 -9.98
N PHE A 94 -0.30 -2.18 -10.90
CA PHE A 94 0.30 -3.49 -10.67
C PHE A 94 1.78 -3.52 -11.10
N TYR A 95 2.62 -4.12 -10.28
CA TYR A 95 4.00 -4.44 -10.61
C TYR A 95 4.38 -5.82 -10.08
N ALA A 96 5.18 -6.57 -10.83
CA ALA A 96 5.74 -7.84 -10.41
C ALA A 96 7.17 -7.98 -10.95
N PRO A 97 8.21 -7.95 -10.09
CA PRO A 97 9.61 -8.01 -10.54
C PRO A 97 9.91 -9.24 -11.41
N GLY A 98 9.32 -10.39 -11.12
CA GLY A 98 9.51 -11.61 -11.90
C GLY A 98 8.94 -11.52 -13.32
N LEU A 99 7.78 -10.88 -13.49
CA LEU A 99 7.18 -10.66 -14.81
C LEU A 99 7.92 -9.57 -15.59
N ASP A 100 8.44 -8.55 -14.90
CA ASP A 100 9.27 -7.51 -15.50
C ASP A 100 10.56 -8.14 -16.06
N ALA A 101 11.25 -8.94 -15.24
CA ALA A 101 12.46 -9.64 -15.65
C ALA A 101 12.23 -10.65 -16.80
N SER A 102 11.06 -11.27 -16.88
CA SER A 102 10.72 -12.21 -17.96
C SER A 102 10.11 -11.53 -19.19
N GLY A 103 9.91 -10.20 -19.19
CA GLY A 103 9.25 -9.45 -20.26
C GLY A 103 7.73 -9.67 -20.38
N GLY A 104 7.09 -10.34 -19.42
CA GLY A 104 5.65 -10.66 -19.43
C GLY A 104 4.74 -9.62 -18.78
N LEU A 105 5.31 -8.62 -18.09
CA LEU A 105 4.56 -7.65 -17.28
C LEU A 105 3.51 -6.88 -18.08
N ALA A 106 3.90 -6.30 -19.23
CA ALA A 106 3.01 -5.48 -20.03
C ALA A 106 1.77 -6.25 -20.53
N SER A 107 1.97 -7.47 -21.02
CA SER A 107 0.86 -8.34 -21.45
C SER A 107 -0.06 -8.71 -20.29
N PHE A 108 0.50 -8.99 -19.11
CA PHE A 108 -0.29 -9.30 -17.92
C PHE A 108 -1.17 -8.11 -17.52
N ILE A 109 -0.59 -6.92 -17.41
CA ILE A 109 -1.29 -5.68 -17.08
C ILE A 109 -2.44 -5.43 -18.06
N ALA A 110 -2.15 -5.48 -19.37
CA ALA A 110 -3.14 -5.26 -20.42
C ALA A 110 -4.30 -6.27 -20.36
N SER A 111 -3.99 -7.56 -20.15
CA SER A 111 -5.00 -8.62 -20.08
C SER A 111 -5.96 -8.50 -18.90
N ARG A 112 -5.57 -7.75 -17.85
CA ARG A 112 -6.35 -7.59 -16.61
C ARG A 112 -6.95 -6.20 -16.46
N GLY A 113 -6.65 -5.26 -17.35
CA GLY A 113 -7.07 -3.87 -17.23
C GLY A 113 -6.45 -3.15 -16.03
N TYR A 114 -5.24 -3.57 -15.61
CA TYR A 114 -4.49 -2.87 -14.56
C TYR A 114 -3.76 -1.66 -15.13
N LEU A 115 -3.32 -0.77 -14.24
CA LEU A 115 -2.45 0.35 -14.57
C LEU A 115 -0.99 -0.08 -14.42
N ASP A 116 -0.13 0.47 -15.28
CA ASP A 116 1.31 0.24 -15.25
C ASP A 116 2.00 1.37 -14.47
N PHE A 117 2.79 1.02 -13.45
CA PHE A 117 3.50 2.00 -12.64
C PHE A 117 4.51 2.83 -13.45
N SER A 118 5.23 2.22 -14.39
CA SER A 118 6.20 2.89 -15.25
C SER A 118 5.50 3.81 -16.23
N ALA A 119 4.49 3.30 -16.96
CA ALA A 119 3.79 4.10 -17.97
C ALA A 119 2.98 5.26 -17.34
N GLY A 120 2.42 5.05 -16.15
CA GLY A 120 1.70 6.07 -15.40
C GLY A 120 2.59 7.02 -14.58
N ASN A 121 3.91 6.83 -14.60
CA ASN A 121 4.88 7.54 -13.76
C ASN A 121 4.44 7.59 -12.27
N LYS A 122 3.83 6.51 -11.79
CA LYS A 122 3.29 6.42 -10.44
C LYS A 122 4.45 6.17 -9.47
N ALA A 123 4.81 7.20 -8.72
CA ALA A 123 5.72 7.06 -7.61
C ALA A 123 4.98 6.54 -6.36
N LEU A 124 5.72 5.79 -5.55
CA LEU A 124 5.42 5.53 -4.15
C LEU A 124 5.90 6.74 -3.35
N GLY A 125 5.24 7.01 -2.22
CA GLY A 125 5.62 8.15 -1.40
C GLY A 125 4.74 8.38 -0.18
N PRO A 126 5.04 9.46 0.56
CA PRO A 126 4.24 9.86 1.71
C PRO A 126 2.76 10.00 1.33
N GLY A 127 1.89 9.39 2.14
CA GLY A 127 0.44 9.38 1.90
C GLY A 127 -0.05 8.38 0.85
N ILE A 128 0.85 7.59 0.24
CA ILE A 128 0.48 6.50 -0.66
C ILE A 128 0.66 5.17 0.07
N GLY A 129 -0.45 4.54 0.45
CA GLY A 129 -0.47 3.16 0.95
C GLY A 129 -0.49 2.16 -0.21
N PHE A 130 0.38 1.16 -0.16
CA PHE A 130 0.48 0.13 -1.20
C PHE A 130 0.67 -1.26 -0.61
N TRP A 131 0.15 -2.26 -1.32
CA TRP A 131 0.27 -3.66 -0.94
C TRP A 131 1.54 -4.26 -1.53
N VAL A 132 2.26 -5.01 -0.72
CA VAL A 132 3.44 -5.79 -1.12
C VAL A 132 3.19 -7.24 -0.75
N ASN A 133 3.32 -8.15 -1.72
CA ASN A 133 3.26 -9.58 -1.48
C ASN A 133 4.67 -10.16 -1.40
N VAL A 134 4.94 -10.89 -0.32
CA VAL A 134 6.22 -11.56 -0.02
C VAL A 134 5.97 -13.08 0.04
N PRO A 135 6.82 -13.93 -0.58
CA PRO A 135 6.60 -15.38 -0.68
C PRO A 135 6.67 -16.14 0.65
#